data_AF-A0A7V3U363-F1
#
_entry.id   AF-A0A7V3U363-F1
#
_cell.length_a   1.000
_cell.length_b   1.000
_cell.length_c   1.000
_cell.angle_alpha   90.00
_cell.angle_beta   90.00
_cell.angle_gamma   90.00
#
_symmetry.space_group_name_H-M   'P 1'
#
loop_
_entity.id
_entity.type
_entity.pdbx_description
1 polymer ?
#
loop_
_entity_poly.entity_id
_entity_poly.type
_entity_poly.pdbx_seq_one_letter_code
_entity_poly.pdbx_strand_id
1 'polypeptide(L)'
;MPLPLAPIAGFALRYGTVALATYAMTRKVAIGRRDQRAEDALDDLDEGLSVRREPGQTNTTAKFHRTIRLGENGPGVEIDISALGRFSIRKL
;
A
#
# COMPACT_ATOMS: atom_id res chain seq x y z
N MET A 1 46.38 -4.61 13.05
CA MET A 1 46.08 -3.42 12.22
C MET A 1 44.65 -3.01 12.55
N PRO A 2 44.34 -1.75 12.92
CA PRO A 2 42.96 -1.34 13.18
C PRO A 2 42.16 -1.51 11.89
N LEU A 3 41.21 -2.44 11.86
CA LEU A 3 40.26 -2.55 10.76
C LEU A 3 39.46 -1.24 10.69
N PRO A 4 39.24 -0.66 9.51
CA PRO A 4 38.37 0.50 9.35
C PRO A 4 36.92 0.07 9.55
N LEU A 5 36.55 -0.18 10.82
CA LEU A 5 35.23 -0.64 11.25
C LEU A 5 34.23 0.52 11.36
N ALA A 6 34.70 1.76 11.48
CA ALA A 6 33.83 2.92 11.62
C ALA A 6 32.81 3.09 10.46
N PRO A 7 33.20 2.93 9.18
CA PRO A 7 32.24 2.91 8.08
C PRO A 7 31.24 1.75 8.19
N ILE A 8 31.71 0.55 8.55
CA ILE A 8 30.90 -0.67 8.61
C ILE A 8 29.86 -0.59 9.75
N ALA A 9 30.25 -0.07 10.91
CA ALA A 9 29.37 0.14 12.05
C ALA A 9 28.25 1.15 11.73
N GLY A 10 28.57 2.22 11.00
CA GLY A 10 27.57 3.19 10.54
C GLY A 10 26.53 2.56 9.61
N PHE A 11 26.96 1.73 8.65
CA PHE A 11 26.06 0.98 7.77
C PHE A 11 25.21 -0.04 8.53
N ALA A 12 25.83 -0.80 9.44
CA ALA A 12 25.12 -1.78 10.25
C ALA A 12 24.04 -1.13 11.12
N LEU A 13 24.33 0.03 11.73
CA LEU A 13 23.33 0.79 12.48
C LEU A 13 22.20 1.29 11.57
N ARG A 14 22.50 1.87 10.42
CA ARG A 14 21.48 2.41 9.51
C ARG A 14 20.55 1.33 8.96
N TYR A 15 21.10 0.21 8.49
CA TYR A 15 20.27 -0.86 7.95
C TYR A 15 19.61 -1.68 9.05
N GLY A 16 20.26 -1.82 10.21
CA GLY A 16 19.69 -2.45 11.39
C GLY A 16 18.48 -1.68 11.93
N THR A 17 18.53 -0.35 11.96
CA THR A 17 17.37 0.47 12.38
C THR A 17 16.21 0.36 11.40
N VAL A 18 16.48 0.38 10.08
CA VAL A 18 15.44 0.14 9.05
C VAL A 18 14.81 -1.24 9.23
N ALA A 19 15.63 -2.29 9.38
CA ALA A 19 15.15 -3.65 9.58
C ALA A 19 14.28 -3.78 10.84
N LEU A 20 14.71 -3.20 11.97
CA LEU A 20 13.94 -3.20 13.21
C LEU A 20 12.63 -2.41 13.08
N ALA A 21 12.65 -1.26 12.41
CA ALA A 21 11.45 -0.46 12.16
C ALA A 21 10.44 -1.23 11.29
N THR A 22 10.90 -1.85 10.20
CA THR A 22 10.06 -2.70 9.36
C THR A 22 9.49 -3.86 10.16
N TYR A 23 10.31 -4.59 10.91
CA TYR A 23 9.86 -5.71 11.74
C TYR A 23 8.80 -5.30 12.77
N ALA A 24 9.05 -4.21 13.49
CA ALA A 24 8.12 -3.68 14.49
C ALA A 24 6.78 -3.26 13.85
N MET A 25 6.82 -2.68 12.65
CA MET A 25 5.61 -2.28 11.92
C MET A 25 4.84 -3.50 11.42
N THR A 26 5.50 -4.46 10.75
CA THR A 26 4.86 -5.67 10.22
C THR A 26 4.22 -6.51 11.32
N ARG A 27 4.84 -6.60 12.50
CA ARG A 27 4.28 -7.29 13.67
C ARG A 27 2.94 -6.71 14.16
N LYS A 28 2.64 -5.46 13.83
CA LYS A 28 1.36 -4.81 14.18
C LYS A 28 0.30 -4.94 13.10
N VAL A 29 0.66 -5.42 11.91
CA VAL A 29 -0.30 -5.66 10.83
C VAL A 29 -1.03 -6.96 11.12
N ALA A 30 -2.28 -6.85 11.56
CA ALA A 30 -3.14 -8.01 11.72
C ALA A 30 -3.61 -8.51 10.35
N ILE A 31 -3.87 -9.82 10.26
CA ILE A 31 -4.56 -10.38 9.10
C ILE A 31 -5.96 -9.76 9.05
N GLY A 32 -6.26 -9.06 7.97
CA GLY A 32 -7.56 -8.42 7.76
C GLY A 32 -8.68 -9.46 7.70
N ARG A 33 -9.87 -9.08 8.19
CA ARG A 33 -11.07 -9.88 7.96
C ARG A 33 -11.41 -9.83 6.47
N ARG A 34 -11.62 -10.99 5.85
CA ARG A 34 -12.19 -11.06 4.50
C ARG A 34 -13.71 -10.93 4.57
N ASP A 35 -14.24 -9.91 3.92
CA ASP A 35 -15.67 -9.63 3.83
C ASP A 35 -16.05 -9.55 2.35
N GLN A 36 -16.78 -10.54 1.86
CA GLN A 36 -17.03 -10.68 0.42
C GLN A 36 -17.70 -9.43 -0.17
N ARG A 37 -18.59 -8.78 0.58
CA ARG A 37 -19.26 -7.56 0.10
C ARG A 37 -18.29 -6.39 -0.08
N ALA A 38 -17.23 -6.35 0.73
CA ALA A 38 -16.20 -5.32 0.60
C ALA A 38 -15.28 -5.60 -0.59
N GLU A 39 -14.97 -6.87 -0.87
CA GLU A 39 -14.23 -7.29 -2.07
C GLU A 39 -15.03 -6.97 -3.34
N ASP A 40 -16.30 -7.36 -3.38
CA ASP A 40 -17.20 -7.08 -4.52
C ASP A 40 -17.28 -5.57 -4.80
N ALA A 41 -17.35 -4.74 -3.75
CA ALA A 41 -17.37 -3.29 -3.90
C ALA A 41 -16.07 -2.68 -4.43
N LEU A 42 -14.92 -3.35 -4.25
CA LEU A 42 -13.63 -2.95 -4.84
C LEU A 42 -13.55 -3.41 -6.30
N ASP A 43 -14.14 -4.56 -6.62
CA ASP A 43 -14.19 -5.09 -7.98
C ASP A 43 -15.04 -4.22 -8.90
N ASP A 44 -16.16 -3.70 -8.39
CA ASP A 44 -17.12 -2.84 -9.11
C ASP A 44 -16.65 -1.39 -9.35
N LEU A 45 -15.45 -0.99 -8.90
CA LEU A 45 -14.96 0.38 -9.12
C LEU A 45 -14.60 0.63 -10.58
N ASP A 46 -14.90 1.84 -11.05
CA ASP A 46 -14.40 2.34 -12.33
C ASP A 46 -12.90 2.66 -12.26
N GLU A 47 -12.19 2.41 -13.37
CA GLU A 47 -10.77 2.77 -13.48
C GLU A 47 -10.53 4.28 -13.35
N GLY A 48 -9.47 4.66 -12.63
CA GLY A 48 -9.06 6.04 -12.40
C GLY A 48 -9.24 6.48 -10.96
N LEU A 49 -9.39 7.80 -10.75
CA LEU A 49 -9.57 8.43 -9.44
C LEU A 49 -10.86 9.24 -9.45
N SER A 50 -11.74 9.01 -8.49
CA SER A 50 -12.94 9.82 -8.30
C SER A 50 -13.06 10.33 -6.87
N VAL A 51 -13.61 11.54 -6.73
CA VAL A 51 -13.87 12.17 -5.44
C VAL A 51 -15.29 12.70 -5.45
N ARG A 52 -16.09 12.29 -4.46
CA ARG A 52 -17.46 12.77 -4.25
C ARG A 52 -17.56 13.45 -2.91
N ARG A 53 -18.01 14.71 -2.90
CA ARG A 53 -18.22 15.49 -1.67
C ARG A 53 -19.70 15.67 -1.39
N GLU A 54 -20.07 15.36 -0.16
CA GLU A 54 -21.41 15.52 0.40
C GLU A 54 -21.32 16.35 1.69
N PRO A 55 -22.42 16.95 2.18
CA PRO A 55 -22.41 17.64 3.47
C PRO A 55 -21.94 16.71 4.59
N GLY A 56 -20.77 17.03 5.19
CA GLY A 56 -20.19 16.26 6.29
C GLY A 56 -19.40 15.00 5.88
N GLN A 57 -19.26 14.72 4.59
CA GLN A 57 -18.55 13.53 4.10
C GLN A 57 -17.85 13.76 2.76
N THR A 58 -16.65 13.21 2.62
CA THR A 58 -15.94 13.09 1.34
C THR A 58 -15.62 11.63 1.10
N ASN A 59 -16.04 11.12 -0.05
CA ASN A 59 -15.71 9.78 -0.53
C ASN A 59 -14.68 9.86 -1.64
N THR A 60 -13.72 8.95 -1.62
CA THR A 60 -12.67 8.83 -2.63
C THR A 60 -12.62 7.39 -3.12
N THR A 61 -12.54 7.19 -4.42
CA THR A 61 -12.33 5.86 -5.01
C THR A 61 -11.13 5.94 -5.95
N ALA A 62 -10.32 4.88 -5.97
CA ALA A 62 -9.22 4.74 -6.90
C ALA A 62 -9.14 3.30 -7.41
N LYS A 63 -9.06 3.12 -8.73
CA LYS A 63 -8.75 1.84 -9.34
C LYS A 63 -7.69 1.99 -10.43
N PHE A 64 -6.75 1.07 -10.45
CA PHE A 64 -5.67 1.01 -11.41
C PHE A 64 -5.51 -0.43 -11.89
N HIS A 65 -5.63 -0.65 -13.19
CA HIS A 65 -5.51 -1.96 -13.78
C HIS A 65 -4.44 -1.95 -14.88
N ARG A 66 -3.41 -2.79 -14.74
CA ARG A 66 -2.33 -2.84 -15.73
C ARG A 66 -1.77 -4.23 -15.92
N THR A 67 -1.71 -4.67 -17.17
CA THR A 67 -0.93 -5.83 -17.57
C THR A 67 0.46 -5.38 -18.04
N ILE A 68 1.51 -5.96 -17.45
CA ILE A 68 2.90 -5.74 -17.84
C ILE A 68 3.46 -7.06 -18.38
N ARG A 69 4.04 -7.06 -19.58
CA ARG A 69 4.66 -8.23 -20.21
C ARG A 69 6.15 -8.01 -20.46
N LEU A 70 6.95 -9.04 -20.27
CA LEU A 70 8.38 -9.05 -20.57
C LEU A 70 8.62 -9.44 -22.04
N GLY A 71 8.51 -8.48 -22.95
CA GLY A 71 8.64 -8.70 -24.40
C GLY A 71 7.33 -9.11 -25.08
N GLU A 72 7.35 -9.25 -26.42
CA GLU A 72 6.12 -9.50 -27.21
C GLU A 72 5.43 -10.83 -26.84
N ASN A 73 6.20 -11.87 -26.49
CA ASN A 73 5.70 -13.22 -26.17
C ASN A 73 6.18 -13.75 -24.80
N GLY A 74 6.71 -12.89 -23.93
CA GLY A 74 7.20 -13.32 -22.62
C GLY A 74 6.13 -13.31 -21.52
N PRO A 75 6.50 -13.76 -20.31
CA PRO A 75 5.59 -13.82 -19.17
C PRO A 75 5.06 -12.44 -18.81
N GLY A 76 3.81 -12.39 -18.38
CA GLY A 76 3.13 -11.17 -17.97
C GLY A 76 2.58 -11.24 -16.56
N VAL A 77 2.50 -10.08 -15.92
CA VAL A 77 1.86 -9.89 -14.62
C VAL A 77 0.71 -8.90 -14.80
N GLU A 78 -0.43 -9.25 -14.24
CA GLU A 78 -1.58 -8.37 -14.12
C GLU A 78 -1.57 -7.74 -12.73
N ILE A 79 -1.70 -6.42 -12.70
CA ILE A 79 -1.70 -5.61 -11.49
C ILE A 79 -3.08 -4.96 -11.42
N ASP A 80 -3.88 -5.39 -10.44
CA ASP A 80 -5.11 -4.70 -10.05
C ASP A 80 -4.91 -4.09 -8.65
N ILE A 81 -5.13 -2.78 -8.56
CA ILE A 81 -5.08 -2.03 -7.31
C ILE A 81 -6.39 -1.26 -7.20
N SER A 82 -7.15 -1.54 -6.14
CA SER A 82 -8.43 -0.90 -5.85
C SER A 82 -8.43 -0.32 -4.43
N ALA A 83 -8.98 0.87 -4.25
CA ALA A 83 -9.04 1.55 -2.97
C ALA A 83 -10.31 2.40 -2.80
N LEU A 84 -10.91 2.29 -1.61
CA LEU A 84 -12.06 3.09 -1.16
C LEU A 84 -11.70 3.87 0.10
N GLY A 85 -12.01 5.16 0.10
CA GLY A 85 -11.83 6.04 1.24
C GLY A 85 -13.11 6.79 1.58
N ARG A 86 -13.44 6.86 2.87
CA ARG A 86 -14.51 7.69 3.41
C ARG A 86 -13.95 8.56 4.53
N PHE A 87 -14.10 9.86 4.37
CA PHE A 87 -13.70 10.85 5.35
C PHE A 87 -14.92 11.64 5.81
N SER A 88 -15.21 11.67 7.12
CA SER A 88 -16.31 12.45 7.68
C SER A 88 -15.84 13.21 8.91
N ILE A 89 -16.09 14.51 8.92
CA ILE A 89 -15.83 15.38 10.08
C ILE A 89 -17.18 15.82 10.64
N ARG A 90 -17.40 15.54 11.92
CA ARG A 90 -18.53 16.09 12.69
C ARG A 90 -17.96 17.05 13.72
N LYS A 91 -18.59 18.22 13.86
CA LYS A 91 -18.33 19.11 14.99
C LYS A 91 -19.00 18.51 16.23
N LEU A 92 -18.28 18.50 17.35
CA LEU A 92 -18.81 18.18 18.68
C LEU A 92 -19.20 19.47 19.39
#